data_AF-A0A7J8WGH3-F1
#
_entry.id   AF-A0A7J8WGH3-F1
#
_cell.length_a   1.000
_cell.length_b   1.000
_cell.length_c   1.000
_cell.angle_alpha   90.00
_cell.angle_beta   90.00
_cell.angle_gamma   90.00
#
_symmetry.space_group_name_H-M   'P 1'
#
loop_
_entity.id
_entity.type
_entity.pdbx_description
1 polymer ?
#
loop_
_entity_poly.entity_id
_entity_poly.type
_entity_poly.pdbx_seq_one_letter_code
_entity_poly.pdbx_strand_id
1 'polypeptide(L)'
;MDEMMRGQRGWRELAILGDKINKFTGMIEGLIWSPRGGDSNDQVDNWAFEEGPHSDFPGPTSGSTACVAVIRNNQLIVANAGDSRCVISRKGQAYNLSRDHKPDLEVEKERILKAGGFIHAGRVNGSLNLARAIGDMEFKQNKFLSAEKQIVTANPDINTVELCDDDEFMILACDGIWDCMSSQTLVDFIHDQLKSESKLSVVCERVLDKCLAPSTATGEGCDNMTMILVQFKKLIKSTSSAEEQSSNSESTETEPKPEGNAEK
;
A
#
# COMPACT_ATOMS: atom_id res chain seq x y z
N MET A 1 -4.67 -8.83 -12.61
CA MET A 1 -3.74 -9.65 -13.41
C MET A 1 -4.33 -11.00 -13.79
N ASP A 2 -4.93 -11.79 -12.90
CA ASP A 2 -5.42 -13.14 -13.28
C ASP A 2 -6.60 -13.17 -14.27
N GLU A 3 -7.56 -12.24 -14.22
CA GLU A 3 -8.58 -12.11 -15.29
C GLU A 3 -8.00 -11.47 -16.57
N MET A 4 -7.08 -10.52 -16.40
CA MET A 4 -6.29 -9.88 -17.46
C MET A 4 -5.29 -10.83 -18.15
N MET A 5 -5.23 -12.12 -17.81
CA MET A 5 -4.37 -13.07 -18.50
C MET A 5 -5.13 -14.26 -19.08
N ARG A 6 -6.45 -14.31 -18.87
CA ARG A 6 -7.30 -15.46 -19.23
C ARG A 6 -8.12 -15.28 -20.51
N GLY A 7 -8.00 -14.15 -21.19
CA GLY A 7 -8.76 -13.87 -22.42
C GLY A 7 -8.10 -12.88 -23.37
N GLN A 8 -8.68 -12.69 -24.56
CA GLN A 8 -8.18 -11.76 -25.60
C GLN A 8 -7.99 -10.33 -25.09
N ARG A 9 -8.76 -9.90 -24.07
CA ARG A 9 -8.60 -8.59 -23.41
C ARG A 9 -7.24 -8.43 -22.74
N GLY A 10 -6.78 -9.48 -22.07
CA GLY A 10 -5.50 -9.52 -21.40
C GLY A 10 -4.31 -9.34 -22.31
N TRP A 11 -4.32 -10.09 -23.41
CA TRP A 11 -3.34 -9.97 -24.49
C TRP A 11 -3.35 -8.58 -25.14
N ARG A 12 -4.53 -7.96 -25.31
CA ARG A 12 -4.66 -6.60 -25.86
C ARG A 12 -4.12 -5.53 -24.91
N GLU A 13 -4.39 -5.64 -23.61
CA GLU A 13 -3.86 -4.71 -22.61
C GLU A 13 -2.34 -4.84 -22.45
N LEU A 14 -1.80 -6.06 -22.51
CA LEU A 14 -0.35 -6.32 -22.60
C LEU A 14 0.27 -5.73 -23.87
N ALA A 15 -0.40 -5.84 -25.02
CA ALA A 15 0.05 -5.25 -26.27
C ALA A 15 0.09 -3.71 -26.19
N ILE A 16 -0.94 -3.08 -25.63
CA ILE A 16 -0.99 -1.62 -25.42
C ILE A 16 0.08 -1.17 -24.43
N LEU A 17 0.36 -1.96 -23.39
CA LEU A 17 1.44 -1.68 -22.44
C LEU A 17 2.82 -1.82 -23.11
N GLY A 18 3.00 -2.85 -23.94
CA GLY A 18 4.18 -3.02 -24.79
C GLY A 18 4.40 -1.86 -25.76
N ASP A 19 3.33 -1.34 -26.38
CA ASP A 19 3.38 -0.17 -27.26
C ASP A 19 3.75 1.12 -26.50
N LYS A 20 3.35 1.26 -25.23
CA LYS A 20 3.74 2.38 -24.37
C LYS A 20 5.18 2.27 -23.87
N ILE A 21 5.65 1.07 -23.57
CA ILE A 21 7.04 0.80 -23.18
C ILE A 21 7.98 1.06 -24.37
N ASN A 22 7.60 0.62 -25.57
CA ASN A 22 8.36 0.89 -26.81
C ASN A 22 8.44 2.39 -27.16
N LYS A 23 7.45 3.20 -26.78
CA LYS A 23 7.52 4.67 -26.89
C LYS A 23 8.51 5.32 -25.93
N PHE A 24 8.85 4.66 -24.81
CA PHE A 24 9.78 5.17 -23.80
C PHE A 24 11.24 4.77 -24.11
N THR A 25 11.46 3.67 -24.82
CA THR A 25 12.78 3.13 -25.17
C THR A 25 13.01 3.13 -26.68
N GLY A 26 13.00 4.31 -27.30
CA GLY A 26 13.43 4.45 -28.70
C GLY A 26 14.93 4.27 -28.82
N MET A 27 15.44 3.04 -28.97
CA MET A 27 16.77 2.73 -29.56
C MET A 27 17.13 1.23 -29.71
N ILE A 28 16.18 0.33 -29.95
CA ILE A 28 16.53 -1.00 -30.50
C ILE A 28 15.66 -1.25 -31.73
N GLU A 29 16.31 -1.18 -32.88
CA GLU A 29 15.74 -1.30 -34.22
C GLU A 29 15.15 -2.69 -34.48
N GLY A 30 14.03 -2.72 -35.22
CA GLY A 30 14.06 -3.46 -36.47
C GLY A 30 13.24 -4.74 -36.61
N LEU A 31 12.27 -5.07 -35.75
CA LEU A 31 11.29 -6.11 -36.09
C LEU A 31 9.90 -5.75 -35.55
N ILE A 32 8.90 -5.89 -36.42
CA ILE A 32 7.46 -5.64 -36.23
C ILE A 32 7.05 -4.22 -36.67
N TRP A 33 6.89 -4.08 -37.98
CA TRP A 33 6.18 -2.97 -38.61
C TRP A 33 4.66 -3.13 -38.38
N SER A 34 3.99 -2.08 -37.90
CA SER A 34 2.53 -2.00 -37.83
C SER A 34 2.02 -0.81 -38.66
N PRO A 35 0.99 -0.95 -39.51
CA PRO A 35 0.43 0.18 -40.25
C PRO A 35 -0.46 1.08 -39.38
N ARG A 36 -0.16 2.37 -39.46
CA ARG A 36 -0.86 3.59 -39.02
C ARG A 36 -2.34 3.49 -38.61
N GLY A 37 -2.64 4.15 -37.48
CA GLY A 37 -3.99 4.38 -36.96
C GLY A 37 -4.75 5.55 -37.58
N GLY A 38 -5.97 5.77 -37.07
CA GLY A 38 -6.83 6.91 -37.37
C GLY A 38 -7.88 7.14 -36.28
N ASP A 39 -7.76 8.31 -35.65
CA ASP A 39 -8.73 9.22 -35.04
C ASP A 39 -9.81 8.81 -34.01
N SER A 40 -9.75 9.61 -32.94
CA SER A 40 -10.74 10.02 -31.94
C SER A 40 -12.23 9.81 -32.25
N ASN A 41 -12.93 9.16 -31.31
CA ASN A 41 -14.27 9.59 -30.89
C ASN A 41 -14.63 8.99 -29.52
N ASP A 42 -15.36 9.78 -28.73
CA ASP A 42 -16.02 9.39 -27.47
C ASP A 42 -16.91 8.15 -27.68
N GLN A 43 -16.36 6.95 -27.50
CA GLN A 43 -17.14 5.74 -27.39
C GLN A 43 -17.31 5.39 -25.92
N VAL A 44 -18.56 5.42 -25.47
CA VAL A 44 -19.00 4.67 -24.30
C VAL A 44 -18.54 3.22 -24.54
N ASP A 45 -17.71 2.72 -23.63
CA ASP A 45 -17.09 1.39 -23.66
C ASP A 45 -18.17 0.30 -23.70
N ASN A 46 -18.69 0.04 -24.89
CA ASN A 46 -19.74 -0.95 -25.15
C ASN A 46 -19.07 -2.32 -25.37
N TRP A 47 -18.19 -2.71 -24.45
CA TRP A 47 -17.49 -3.98 -24.50
C TRP A 47 -18.41 -5.06 -23.93
N ALA A 48 -18.78 -6.02 -24.76
CA ALA A 48 -19.48 -7.21 -24.31
C ALA A 48 -18.67 -7.90 -23.21
N PHE A 49 -19.37 -8.37 -22.16
CA PHE A 49 -18.85 -9.35 -21.20
C PHE A 49 -18.70 -10.70 -21.92
N GLU A 50 -17.85 -10.78 -22.94
CA GLU A 50 -17.47 -12.06 -23.50
C GLU A 50 -16.39 -12.66 -22.60
N GLU A 51 -16.81 -13.58 -21.73
CA GLU A 51 -15.92 -14.59 -21.17
C GLU A 51 -15.25 -15.32 -22.34
N GLY A 52 -14.05 -14.89 -22.69
CA GLY A 52 -13.25 -15.53 -23.72
C GLY A 52 -13.01 -17.01 -23.36
N PRO A 53 -12.82 -17.90 -24.37
CA PRO A 53 -12.54 -19.31 -24.11
C PRO A 53 -11.35 -19.45 -23.16
N HIS A 54 -11.46 -20.36 -22.18
CA HIS A 54 -10.41 -20.63 -21.20
C HIS A 54 -9.05 -20.77 -21.91
N SER A 55 -8.13 -19.85 -21.66
CA SER A 55 -6.78 -19.93 -22.22
C SER A 55 -6.08 -21.19 -21.68
N ASP A 56 -5.56 -22.04 -22.55
CA ASP A 56 -4.63 -23.13 -22.17
C ASP A 56 -3.22 -22.59 -21.81
N PHE A 57 -3.13 -21.31 -21.46
CA PHE A 57 -1.90 -20.67 -21.04
C PHE A 57 -1.51 -21.21 -19.65
N PRO A 58 -0.38 -21.93 -19.52
CA PRO A 58 0.02 -22.52 -18.25
C PRO A 58 0.43 -21.46 -17.21
N GLY A 59 0.74 -20.24 -17.66
CA GLY A 59 1.20 -19.13 -16.84
C GLY A 59 2.52 -19.37 -16.13
N PRO A 60 3.00 -18.35 -15.39
CA PRO A 60 4.21 -18.47 -14.62
C PRO A 60 3.99 -19.40 -13.43
N THR A 61 4.98 -20.25 -13.17
CA THR A 61 5.06 -21.07 -11.94
C THR A 61 5.63 -20.28 -10.77
N SER A 62 6.30 -19.16 -11.02
CA SER A 62 6.73 -18.24 -9.97
C SER A 62 5.58 -17.36 -9.49
N GLY A 63 5.66 -17.01 -8.22
CA GLY A 63 4.72 -16.12 -7.53
C GLY A 63 5.39 -14.87 -7.01
N SER A 64 4.56 -13.87 -6.71
CA SER A 64 4.98 -12.67 -5.98
C SER A 64 3.83 -12.12 -5.15
N THR A 65 4.15 -11.67 -3.94
CA THR A 65 3.22 -10.89 -3.12
C THR A 65 3.14 -9.46 -3.65
N ALA A 66 2.08 -8.76 -3.28
CA ALA A 66 1.95 -7.34 -3.57
C ALA A 66 1.28 -6.62 -2.40
N CYS A 67 2.03 -5.74 -1.74
CA CYS A 67 1.51 -4.79 -0.78
C CYS A 67 1.72 -3.38 -1.33
N VAL A 68 0.63 -2.72 -1.68
CA VAL A 68 0.64 -1.47 -2.45
C VAL A 68 -0.08 -0.39 -1.66
N ALA A 69 0.54 0.78 -1.55
CA ALA A 69 -0.07 1.97 -0.97
C ALA A 69 -0.22 3.07 -2.03
N VAL A 70 -1.41 3.65 -2.14
CA VAL A 70 -1.72 4.80 -2.99
C VAL A 70 -2.18 5.94 -2.11
N ILE A 71 -1.49 7.08 -2.18
CA ILE A 71 -1.87 8.30 -1.47
C ILE A 71 -2.44 9.27 -2.49
N ARG A 72 -3.68 9.72 -2.27
CA ARG A 72 -4.33 10.74 -3.08
C ARG A 72 -5.02 11.74 -2.16
N ASN A 73 -4.57 12.99 -2.20
CA ASN A 73 -5.00 14.03 -1.26
C ASN A 73 -4.74 13.56 0.18
N ASN A 74 -5.80 13.44 0.99
CA ASN A 74 -5.74 12.99 2.37
C ASN A 74 -6.11 11.50 2.54
N GLN A 75 -6.41 10.79 1.45
CA GLN A 75 -6.72 9.37 1.50
C GLN A 75 -5.49 8.51 1.24
N LEU A 76 -5.32 7.49 2.09
CA LEU A 76 -4.39 6.39 1.92
C LEU A 76 -5.19 5.11 1.64
N ILE A 77 -4.95 4.52 0.47
CA ILE A 77 -5.53 3.26 0.04
C ILE A 77 -4.43 2.21 0.05
N VAL A 78 -4.62 1.12 0.80
CA VAL A 78 -3.69 0.01 0.90
C VAL A 78 -4.35 -1.24 0.33
N ALA A 79 -3.71 -1.86 -0.67
CA ALA A 79 -4.13 -3.13 -1.26
C ALA A 79 -3.06 -4.19 -0.98
N ASN A 80 -3.44 -5.32 -0.38
CA ASN A 80 -2.51 -6.41 -0.07
C ASN A 80 -2.98 -7.75 -0.64
N ALA A 81 -2.08 -8.45 -1.33
CA ALA A 81 -2.21 -9.84 -1.74
C ALA A 81 -0.90 -10.58 -1.39
N GLY A 82 -0.93 -11.35 -0.31
CA GLY A 82 0.24 -12.03 0.25
C GLY A 82 0.50 -11.66 1.70
N ASP A 83 1.70 -11.93 2.17
CA ASP A 83 2.17 -11.78 3.55
C ASP A 83 3.24 -10.71 3.74
N SER A 84 3.44 -9.85 2.74
CA SER A 84 3.96 -8.51 2.99
C SER A 84 2.93 -7.68 3.77
N ARG A 85 3.40 -6.67 4.51
CA ARG A 85 2.54 -5.88 5.40
C ARG A 85 2.78 -4.38 5.29
N CYS A 86 1.69 -3.63 5.41
CA CYS A 86 1.68 -2.18 5.54
C CYS A 86 1.24 -1.78 6.95
N VAL A 87 2.03 -0.91 7.59
CA VAL A 87 1.78 -0.42 8.95
C VAL A 87 1.93 1.10 8.96
N ILE A 88 1.01 1.79 9.63
CA ILE A 88 1.13 3.23 9.90
C ILE A 88 1.42 3.48 11.37
N SER A 89 2.34 4.41 11.66
CA SER A 89 2.55 4.94 13.00
C SER A 89 1.64 6.14 13.21
N ARG A 90 0.81 6.08 14.25
CA ARG A 90 -0.06 7.19 14.67
C ARG A 90 0.07 7.39 16.18
N LYS A 91 0.57 8.57 16.60
CA LYS A 91 0.95 8.86 17.99
C LYS A 91 1.88 7.81 18.62
N GLY A 92 2.85 7.32 17.87
CA GLY A 92 3.77 6.27 18.30
C GLY A 92 3.15 4.88 18.47
N GLN A 93 1.90 4.66 18.02
CA GLN A 93 1.27 3.34 18.03
C GLN A 93 1.18 2.79 16.61
N ALA A 94 1.45 1.49 16.46
CA ALA A 94 1.37 0.78 15.20
C ALA A 94 -0.07 0.38 14.87
N TYR A 95 -0.53 0.77 13.68
CA TYR A 95 -1.80 0.32 13.13
C TYR A 95 -1.53 -0.44 11.84
N ASN A 96 -1.87 -1.73 11.83
CA ASN A 96 -1.77 -2.56 10.63
C ASN A 96 -2.84 -2.11 9.62
N LEU A 97 -2.40 -1.64 8.46
CA LEU A 97 -3.30 -1.24 7.36
C LEU A 97 -3.61 -2.39 6.41
N SER A 98 -2.81 -3.45 6.46
CA SER A 98 -3.08 -4.71 5.78
C SER A 98 -3.07 -5.90 6.74
N ARG A 99 -3.62 -7.02 6.29
CA ARG A 99 -3.54 -8.32 6.96
C ARG A 99 -2.74 -9.28 6.08
N ASP A 100 -1.80 -9.99 6.69
CA ASP A 100 -1.02 -11.01 5.99
C ASP A 100 -1.91 -12.19 5.62
N HIS A 101 -1.82 -12.67 4.38
CA HIS A 101 -2.65 -13.77 3.90
C HIS A 101 -1.95 -15.10 4.14
N LYS A 102 -1.95 -15.58 5.40
CA LYS A 102 -1.40 -16.89 5.76
C LYS A 102 -2.44 -18.00 5.57
N PRO A 103 -2.04 -19.25 5.22
CA PRO A 103 -2.97 -20.31 4.90
C PRO A 103 -3.92 -20.70 6.05
N ASP A 104 -3.47 -20.57 7.29
CA ASP A 104 -4.21 -20.91 8.50
C ASP A 104 -5.30 -19.91 8.89
N LEU A 105 -5.34 -18.73 8.24
CA LEU A 105 -6.42 -17.78 8.41
C LEU A 105 -7.74 -18.36 7.92
N GLU A 106 -8.78 -18.28 8.76
CA GLU A 106 -10.04 -19.00 8.52
C GLU A 106 -10.65 -18.73 7.13
N VAL A 107 -10.67 -17.46 6.70
CA VAL A 107 -11.20 -17.06 5.38
C VAL A 107 -10.37 -17.67 4.23
N GLU A 108 -9.05 -17.71 4.38
CA GLU A 108 -8.14 -18.27 3.37
C GLU A 108 -8.23 -19.79 3.34
N LYS A 109 -8.23 -20.42 4.52
CA LYS A 109 -8.39 -21.86 4.71
C LYS A 109 -9.70 -22.36 4.11
N GLU A 110 -10.80 -21.67 4.37
CA GLU A 110 -12.10 -22.01 3.82
C GLU A 110 -12.07 -21.96 2.28
N ARG A 111 -11.48 -20.91 1.69
CA ARG A 111 -11.31 -20.81 0.23
C ARG A 111 -10.46 -21.95 -0.32
N ILE A 112 -9.29 -22.21 0.29
CA ILE A 112 -8.36 -23.28 -0.12
C ILE A 112 -9.06 -24.63 -0.16
N LEU A 113 -9.79 -24.99 0.91
CA LEU A 113 -10.51 -26.26 1.01
C LEU A 113 -11.66 -26.35 0.00
N LYS A 114 -12.44 -25.27 -0.17
CA LYS A 114 -13.52 -25.19 -1.17
C LYS A 114 -13.01 -25.31 -2.60
N ALA A 115 -11.78 -24.87 -2.85
CA ALA A 115 -11.11 -24.97 -4.14
C ALA A 115 -10.51 -26.36 -4.43
N GLY A 116 -10.59 -27.29 -3.46
CA GLY A 116 -10.03 -28.65 -3.56
C GLY A 116 -8.56 -28.75 -3.13
N GLY A 117 -7.99 -27.69 -2.56
CA GLY A 117 -6.67 -27.71 -1.95
C GLY A 117 -6.70 -28.23 -0.51
N PHE A 118 -5.52 -28.32 0.10
CA PHE A 118 -5.36 -28.69 1.51
C PHE A 118 -4.25 -27.87 2.17
N ILE A 119 -4.17 -27.92 3.50
CA ILE A 119 -3.09 -27.29 4.26
C ILE A 119 -2.33 -28.38 5.01
N HIS A 120 -1.01 -28.41 4.82
CA HIS A 120 -0.11 -29.32 5.51
C HIS A 120 1.06 -28.53 6.09
N ALA A 121 1.31 -28.67 7.40
CA ALA A 121 2.37 -27.96 8.11
C ALA A 121 2.40 -26.42 7.84
N GLY A 122 1.21 -25.79 7.84
CA GLY A 122 1.08 -24.36 7.57
C GLY A 122 1.24 -23.96 6.10
N ARG A 123 1.33 -24.92 5.17
CA ARG A 123 1.53 -24.67 3.74
C ARG A 123 0.38 -25.15 2.87
N VAL A 124 -0.01 -24.35 1.88
CA VAL A 124 -0.98 -24.68 0.83
C VAL A 124 -0.44 -25.82 -0.02
N ASN A 125 -1.20 -26.91 -0.08
CA ASN A 125 -0.83 -28.19 -0.69
C ASN A 125 0.56 -28.69 -0.28
N GLY A 126 1.03 -28.32 0.93
CA GLY A 126 2.37 -28.64 1.42
C GLY A 126 3.52 -27.83 0.79
N SER A 127 3.23 -26.88 -0.11
CA SER A 127 4.24 -26.11 -0.86
C SER A 127 4.34 -24.66 -0.38
N LEU A 128 3.31 -23.84 -0.61
CA LEU A 128 3.37 -22.39 -0.36
C LEU A 128 3.00 -22.02 1.08
N ASN A 129 3.78 -21.17 1.72
CA ASN A 129 3.55 -20.65 3.08
C ASN A 129 2.62 -19.41 3.13
N LEU A 130 1.98 -19.06 2.01
CA LEU A 130 1.06 -17.93 1.85
C LEU A 130 -0.17 -18.36 1.05
N ALA A 131 -1.25 -17.60 1.16
CA ALA A 131 -2.54 -17.91 0.53
C ALA A 131 -2.88 -17.02 -0.68
N ARG A 132 -2.22 -15.87 -0.85
CA ARG A 132 -2.53 -14.93 -1.95
C ARG A 132 -1.25 -14.45 -2.63
N ALA A 133 -1.22 -14.51 -3.95
CA ALA A 133 -0.07 -14.08 -4.74
C ALA A 133 -0.48 -13.81 -6.19
N ILE A 134 0.28 -12.96 -6.86
CA ILE A 134 0.29 -12.82 -8.32
C ILE A 134 1.18 -13.94 -8.88
N GLY A 135 0.79 -14.56 -9.99
CA GLY A 135 1.51 -15.74 -10.51
C GLY A 135 1.01 -17.03 -9.87
N ASP A 136 1.91 -17.97 -9.55
CA ASP A 136 1.58 -19.27 -8.93
C ASP A 136 0.45 -20.00 -9.67
N MET A 137 0.55 -20.02 -11.00
CA MET A 137 -0.59 -20.36 -11.86
C MET A 137 -1.02 -21.83 -11.71
N GLU A 138 -0.14 -22.71 -11.21
CA GLU A 138 -0.44 -24.09 -10.87
C GLU A 138 -1.55 -24.23 -9.81
N PHE A 139 -1.69 -23.25 -8.91
CA PHE A 139 -2.74 -23.22 -7.87
C PHE A 139 -4.05 -22.59 -8.36
N LYS A 140 -4.11 -22.19 -9.62
CA LYS A 140 -5.20 -21.39 -10.19
C LYS A 140 -5.90 -22.07 -11.37
N GLN A 141 -5.65 -23.36 -11.60
CA GLN A 141 -6.15 -24.07 -12.78
C GLN A 141 -7.59 -24.60 -12.68
N ASN A 142 -8.32 -24.32 -11.60
CA ASN A 142 -9.68 -24.81 -11.48
C ASN A 142 -10.62 -24.06 -12.43
N LYS A 143 -11.02 -24.70 -13.54
CA LYS A 143 -11.86 -24.12 -14.60
C LYS A 143 -13.29 -23.78 -14.14
N PHE A 144 -13.74 -24.35 -13.03
CA PHE A 144 -15.09 -24.13 -12.49
C PHE A 144 -15.16 -23.03 -11.43
N LEU A 145 -14.04 -22.39 -11.11
CA LEU A 145 -13.94 -21.35 -10.10
C LEU A 145 -13.48 -20.03 -10.72
N SER A 146 -14.04 -18.92 -10.25
CA SER A 146 -13.53 -17.58 -10.58
C SER A 146 -12.11 -17.38 -10.05
N ALA A 147 -11.41 -16.36 -10.55
CA ALA A 147 -10.03 -16.06 -10.15
C ALA A 147 -9.88 -15.84 -8.62
N GLU A 148 -10.90 -15.29 -7.99
CA GLU A 148 -10.95 -15.02 -6.54
C GLU A 148 -11.13 -16.27 -5.69
N LYS A 149 -11.66 -17.35 -6.28
CA LYS A 149 -12.02 -18.60 -5.58
C LYS A 149 -11.03 -19.73 -5.79
N GLN A 150 -9.90 -19.46 -6.45
CA GLN A 150 -8.82 -20.43 -6.64
C GLN A 150 -8.13 -20.79 -5.31
N ILE A 151 -7.29 -21.83 -5.31
CA ILE A 151 -6.55 -22.27 -4.11
C ILE A 151 -5.67 -21.11 -3.60
N VAL A 152 -4.91 -20.49 -4.51
CA VAL A 152 -4.22 -19.21 -4.31
C VAL A 152 -4.91 -18.16 -5.18
N THR A 153 -5.10 -16.95 -4.69
CA THR A 153 -5.71 -15.87 -5.49
C THR A 153 -4.83 -14.61 -5.51
N ALA A 154 -4.88 -13.86 -6.61
CA ALA A 154 -4.30 -12.52 -6.69
C ALA A 154 -5.26 -11.42 -6.23
N ASN A 155 -6.46 -11.76 -5.72
CA ASN A 155 -7.43 -10.79 -5.25
C ASN A 155 -6.94 -10.10 -3.97
N PRO A 156 -6.70 -8.78 -3.97
CA PRO A 156 -6.19 -8.11 -2.78
C PRO A 156 -7.31 -7.77 -1.79
N ASP A 157 -6.97 -7.76 -0.51
CA ASP A 157 -7.76 -7.03 0.48
C ASP A 157 -7.43 -5.54 0.35
N ILE A 158 -8.45 -4.68 0.34
CA ILE A 158 -8.32 -3.22 0.19
C ILE A 158 -8.81 -2.53 1.46
N ASN A 159 -7.96 -1.68 2.03
CA ASN A 159 -8.28 -0.83 3.16
C ASN A 159 -8.09 0.64 2.77
N THR A 160 -9.04 1.50 3.10
CA THR A 160 -8.95 2.95 2.84
C THR A 160 -9.07 3.69 4.16
N VAL A 161 -8.10 4.56 4.43
CA VAL A 161 -8.07 5.38 5.63
C VAL A 161 -7.83 6.84 5.29
N GLU A 162 -8.42 7.74 6.07
CA GLU A 162 -8.10 9.16 6.05
C GLU A 162 -6.86 9.40 6.92
N LEU A 163 -5.88 10.08 6.34
CA LEU A 163 -4.70 10.54 7.06
C LEU A 163 -5.09 11.68 8.02
N CYS A 164 -4.37 11.82 9.11
CA CYS A 164 -4.54 12.94 10.04
C CYS A 164 -3.20 13.47 10.54
N ASP A 165 -3.23 14.62 11.23
CA ASP A 165 -2.05 15.28 11.80
C ASP A 165 -1.25 14.40 12.79
N ASP A 166 -1.88 13.33 13.28
CA ASP A 166 -1.30 12.38 14.22
C ASP A 166 -0.52 11.24 13.53
N ASP A 167 -0.61 11.11 12.21
CA ASP A 167 0.14 10.14 11.41
C ASP A 167 1.57 10.62 11.19
N GLU A 168 2.53 9.75 11.50
CA GLU A 168 3.94 10.12 11.56
C GLU A 168 4.72 9.54 10.37
N PHE A 169 4.56 8.25 10.13
CA PHE A 169 5.16 7.55 9.00
C PHE A 169 4.41 6.26 8.69
N MET A 170 4.60 5.74 7.48
CA MET A 170 4.09 4.47 7.00
C MET A 170 5.26 3.56 6.59
N ILE A 171 5.12 2.28 6.85
CA ILE A 171 6.08 1.22 6.53
C ILE A 171 5.38 0.24 5.58
N LEU A 172 6.05 -0.11 4.48
CA LEU A 172 5.75 -1.32 3.72
C LEU A 172 6.98 -2.22 3.77
N ALA A 173 6.84 -3.48 4.14
CA ALA A 173 7.95 -4.42 4.12
C ALA A 173 7.48 -5.85 3.81
N CYS A 174 8.41 -6.68 3.34
CA CYS A 174 8.21 -8.12 3.22
C CYS A 174 8.30 -8.84 4.57
N ASP A 175 7.89 -10.10 4.58
CA ASP A 175 7.96 -11.03 5.72
C ASP A 175 9.37 -11.21 6.28
N GLY A 176 10.43 -11.10 5.45
CA GLY A 176 11.81 -11.08 5.94
C GLY A 176 12.09 -10.04 7.05
N ILE A 177 11.30 -8.97 7.14
CA ILE A 177 11.30 -8.02 8.26
C ILE A 177 10.26 -8.40 9.33
N TRP A 178 9.04 -8.71 8.92
CA TRP A 178 7.91 -8.93 9.85
C TRP A 178 7.98 -10.24 10.64
N ASP A 179 8.75 -11.21 10.16
CA ASP A 179 9.07 -12.45 10.88
C ASP A 179 10.07 -12.19 12.01
N CYS A 180 10.87 -11.11 11.91
CA CYS A 180 11.87 -10.74 12.92
C CYS A 180 11.32 -9.74 13.95
N MET A 181 10.37 -8.89 13.55
CA MET A 181 9.87 -7.79 14.37
C MET A 181 8.35 -7.65 14.29
N SER A 182 7.71 -7.52 15.46
CA SER A 182 6.31 -7.14 15.52
C SER A 182 6.09 -5.72 14.98
N SER A 183 4.87 -5.40 14.54
CA SER A 183 4.52 -4.07 14.04
C SER A 183 4.88 -2.96 15.03
N GLN A 184 4.58 -3.14 16.33
CA GLN A 184 4.88 -2.13 17.35
C GLN A 184 6.38 -2.03 17.60
N THR A 185 7.10 -3.16 17.68
CA THR A 185 8.56 -3.16 17.88
C THR A 185 9.28 -2.40 16.77
N LEU A 186 8.84 -2.57 15.52
CA LEU A 186 9.43 -1.84 14.40
C LEU A 186 9.09 -0.34 14.43
N VAL A 187 7.85 0.02 14.76
CA VAL A 187 7.45 1.43 14.95
C VAL A 187 8.28 2.10 16.04
N ASP A 188 8.43 1.46 17.21
CA ASP A 188 9.23 1.99 18.32
C ASP A 188 10.70 2.17 17.93
N PHE A 189 11.26 1.19 17.20
CA PHE A 189 12.64 1.25 16.73
C PHE A 189 12.86 2.40 15.75
N ILE A 190 11.99 2.54 14.75
CA ILE A 190 12.06 3.65 13.77
C ILE A 190 11.93 5.00 14.47
N HIS A 191 11.00 5.11 15.42
CA HIS A 191 10.86 6.31 16.25
C HIS A 191 12.15 6.69 16.95
N ASP A 192 12.85 5.71 17.53
CA ASP A 192 14.13 5.95 18.18
C ASP A 192 15.22 6.39 17.19
N GLN A 193 15.30 5.74 16.02
CA GLN A 193 16.26 6.10 14.98
C GLN A 193 16.04 7.54 14.46
N LEU A 194 14.78 7.93 14.24
CA LEU A 194 14.41 9.27 13.74
C LEU A 194 14.72 10.41 14.70
N LYS A 195 15.05 10.15 15.98
CA LYS A 195 15.55 11.18 16.91
C LYS A 195 16.95 11.67 16.57
N SER A 196 17.75 10.81 15.93
CA SER A 196 19.18 11.05 15.68
C SER A 196 19.55 11.06 14.21
N GLU A 197 18.75 10.42 13.35
CA GLU A 197 19.00 10.27 11.93
C GLU A 197 18.02 11.09 11.09
N SER A 198 18.55 11.79 10.09
CA SER A 198 17.76 12.63 9.19
C SER A 198 17.47 11.94 7.84
N LYS A 199 18.29 10.96 7.46
CA LYS A 199 18.15 10.22 6.21
C LYS A 199 17.35 8.94 6.45
N LEU A 200 16.16 8.86 5.86
CA LEU A 200 15.30 7.67 5.95
C LEU A 200 15.98 6.40 5.43
N SER A 201 16.89 6.51 4.45
CA SER A 201 17.65 5.35 3.94
C SER A 201 18.51 4.71 5.03
N VAL A 202 19.15 5.52 5.88
CA VAL A 202 19.97 5.02 7.00
C VAL A 202 19.09 4.37 8.07
N VAL A 203 17.87 4.90 8.28
CA VAL A 203 16.89 4.26 9.17
C VAL A 203 16.50 2.88 8.63
N CYS A 204 16.24 2.75 7.32
CA CYS A 204 15.99 1.46 6.68
C CYS A 204 17.19 0.51 6.84
N GLU A 205 18.42 0.96 6.56
CA GLU A 205 19.64 0.15 6.74
C GLU A 205 19.73 -0.41 8.17
N ARG A 206 19.50 0.44 9.19
CA ARG A 206 19.52 0.00 10.59
C ARG A 206 18.42 -1.01 10.94
N VAL A 207 17.25 -0.92 10.29
CA VAL A 207 16.19 -1.94 10.43
C VAL A 207 16.64 -3.27 9.83
N LEU A 208 17.21 -3.24 8.63
CA LEU A 208 17.69 -4.43 7.94
C LEU A 208 18.83 -5.11 8.74
N ASP A 209 19.80 -4.33 9.22
CA ASP A 209 20.87 -4.83 10.09
C ASP A 209 20.34 -5.44 11.38
N LYS A 210 19.25 -4.89 11.94
CA LYS A 210 18.62 -5.39 13.16
C LYS A 210 17.91 -6.73 12.93
N CYS A 211 17.36 -6.96 11.73
CA CYS A 211 16.69 -8.20 11.35
C CYS A 211 17.67 -9.27 10.87
N LEU A 212 18.87 -8.89 10.44
CA LEU A 212 19.86 -9.82 9.91
C LEU A 212 20.27 -10.86 10.96
N ALA A 213 20.15 -12.13 10.61
CA ALA A 213 20.51 -13.22 11.50
C ALA A 213 22.02 -13.24 11.79
N PRO A 214 22.47 -13.50 13.04
CA PRO A 214 23.88 -13.73 13.32
C PRO A 214 24.36 -15.08 12.75
N SER A 215 23.43 -16.01 12.49
CA SER A 215 23.70 -17.31 11.88
C SER A 215 22.43 -17.87 11.24
N THR A 216 22.56 -18.82 10.31
CA THR A 216 21.42 -19.45 9.63
C THR A 216 20.74 -20.56 10.43
N ALA A 217 21.16 -20.80 11.68
CA ALA A 217 20.69 -21.95 12.48
C ALA A 217 19.21 -21.85 12.89
N THR A 218 18.68 -20.63 13.05
CA THR A 218 17.31 -20.37 13.52
C THR A 218 16.31 -20.12 12.39
N GLY A 219 16.78 -19.84 11.18
CA GLY A 219 15.95 -19.50 10.01
C GLY A 219 15.40 -18.07 9.99
N GLU A 220 15.11 -17.47 11.15
CA GLU A 220 14.77 -16.05 11.29
C GLU A 220 15.92 -15.16 10.80
N GLY A 221 15.62 -14.06 10.10
CA GLY A 221 16.62 -13.12 9.59
C GLY A 221 17.48 -13.61 8.42
N CYS A 222 17.09 -14.72 7.78
CA CYS A 222 17.82 -15.34 6.67
C CYS A 222 17.18 -15.08 5.29
N ASP A 223 16.03 -14.42 5.26
CA ASP A 223 15.28 -14.15 4.03
C ASP A 223 15.73 -12.86 3.34
N ASN A 224 15.25 -12.65 2.11
CA ASN A 224 15.34 -11.36 1.45
C ASN A 224 14.57 -10.30 2.25
N MET A 225 15.15 -9.12 2.37
CA MET A 225 14.58 -8.00 3.12
C MET A 225 14.38 -6.81 2.19
N THR A 226 13.14 -6.34 2.09
CA THR A 226 12.77 -5.12 1.37
C THR A 226 11.84 -4.30 2.25
N MET A 227 12.14 -3.01 2.38
CA MET A 227 11.36 -2.07 3.18
C MET A 227 11.28 -0.72 2.47
N ILE A 228 10.11 -0.09 2.55
CA ILE A 228 9.85 1.30 2.17
C ILE A 228 9.38 2.05 3.43
N LEU A 229 10.07 3.14 3.76
CA LEU A 229 9.69 4.07 4.83
C LEU A 229 9.21 5.39 4.22
N VAL A 230 7.96 5.76 4.51
CA VAL A 230 7.35 7.03 4.07
C VAL A 230 7.08 7.89 5.30
N GLN A 231 7.83 8.97 5.47
CA GLN A 231 7.58 9.93 6.54
C GLN A 231 6.59 11.01 6.08
N PHE A 232 5.53 11.24 6.85
CA PHE A 232 4.56 12.29 6.56
C PHE A 232 5.08 13.66 7.01
N LYS A 233 4.83 14.69 6.19
CA LYS A 233 5.17 16.06 6.56
C LYS A 233 4.07 16.61 7.45
N LYS A 234 4.41 17.03 8.67
CA LYS A 234 3.49 17.82 9.48
C LYS A 234 3.29 19.16 8.78
N LEU A 235 2.03 19.55 8.57
CA LEU A 235 1.72 20.92 8.17
C LEU A 235 2.20 21.82 9.30
N ILE A 236 3.17 22.69 9.01
CA ILE A 236 3.52 23.78 9.93
C ILE A 236 2.27 24.64 10.00
N LYS A 237 1.49 24.50 11.07
CA LYS A 237 0.47 25.48 11.41
C LYS A 237 1.25 26.76 11.72
N SER A 238 1.31 27.67 10.75
CA SER A 238 1.74 29.02 11.03
C SER A 238 0.80 29.54 12.11
N THR A 239 1.31 29.63 13.34
CA THR A 239 0.75 30.52 14.34
C THR A 239 0.84 31.91 13.76
N SER A 240 -0.19 32.30 13.00
CA SER A 240 -0.56 33.69 12.88
C SER A 240 -1.04 34.09 14.27
N SER A 241 -0.10 34.54 15.09
CA SER A 241 -0.38 35.42 16.20
C SER A 241 -1.02 36.68 15.63
N ALA A 242 -2.34 36.65 15.47
CA ALA A 242 -3.14 37.85 15.40
C ALA A 242 -3.18 38.43 16.81
N GLU A 243 -2.11 39.15 17.18
CA GLU A 243 -2.21 40.17 18.21
C GLU A 243 -3.05 41.30 17.63
N GLU A 244 -4.36 41.28 17.88
CA GLU A 244 -5.15 42.50 17.80
C GLU A 244 -4.84 43.35 19.03
N GLN A 245 -3.84 44.22 18.89
CA GLN A 245 -3.73 45.42 19.71
C GLN A 245 -4.91 46.34 19.38
N SER A 246 -5.93 46.35 20.24
CA SER A 246 -6.88 47.46 20.31
C SER A 246 -6.44 48.42 21.43
N SER A 247 -5.47 49.27 21.11
CA SER A 247 -5.25 50.52 21.85
C SER A 247 -5.98 51.63 21.11
N ASN A 248 -7.18 51.97 21.55
CA ASN A 248 -7.74 53.29 21.28
C ASN A 248 -8.12 53.92 22.62
N SER A 249 -7.24 54.83 23.05
CA SER A 249 -7.42 55.76 24.14
C SER A 249 -8.46 56.81 23.75
N GLU A 250 -9.58 56.88 24.48
CA GLU A 250 -10.44 58.06 24.49
C GLU A 250 -10.34 58.71 25.88
N SER A 251 -9.67 59.85 25.88
CA SER A 251 -9.46 60.78 26.97
C SER A 251 -10.78 61.46 27.37
N THR A 252 -11.17 61.36 28.64
CA THR A 252 -12.18 62.24 29.24
C THR A 252 -11.63 62.82 30.54
N GLU A 253 -10.99 63.99 30.43
CA GLU A 253 -10.85 64.93 31.54
C GLU A 253 -10.97 66.36 30.97
N THR A 254 -12.03 67.07 31.38
CA THR A 254 -12.07 68.55 31.38
C THR A 254 -12.79 69.00 32.67
N GLU A 255 -11.95 69.50 33.57
CA GLU A 255 -12.07 70.47 34.69
C GLU A 255 -13.40 71.13 35.17
N PRO A 256 -13.40 71.74 36.39
CA PRO A 256 -14.57 71.88 37.27
C PRO A 256 -15.17 73.31 37.46
N LYS A 257 -16.42 73.32 38.00
CA LYS A 257 -17.13 74.35 38.84
C LYS A 257 -17.42 75.76 38.25
N PRO A 258 -18.50 76.50 38.65
CA PRO A 258 -18.95 76.70 40.05
C PRO A 258 -20.47 76.77 40.35
N GLU A 259 -20.72 76.82 41.68
CA GLU A 259 -21.84 77.27 42.54
C GLU A 259 -23.19 77.78 41.98
N GLY A 260 -24.29 77.43 42.69
CA GLY A 260 -25.53 78.23 42.70
C GLY A 260 -26.83 77.54 43.17
N ASN A 261 -27.16 77.69 44.46
CA ASN A 261 -28.50 77.81 45.11
C ASN A 261 -29.72 76.90 44.82
N ALA A 262 -30.15 76.22 45.90
CA ALA A 262 -31.43 76.34 46.65
C ALA A 262 -32.84 76.16 46.02
N GLU A 263 -33.76 75.70 46.89
CA GLU A 263 -35.22 75.46 46.77
C GLU A 263 -35.61 74.10 46.14
N LYS A 264 -36.40 73.20 46.74
CA LYS A 264 -37.32 73.19 47.89
C LYS A 264 -37.40 71.77 48.48
#